data_AF-A0A7L3R4A3-F1
#
_entry.id   AF-A0A7L3R4A3-F1
#
_cell.length_a   1.000
_cell.length_b   1.000
_cell.length_c   1.000
_cell.angle_alpha   90.00
_cell.angle_beta   90.00
_cell.angle_gamma   90.00
#
_symmetry.space_group_name_H-M   'P 1'
#
loop_
_entity.id
_entity.type
_entity.pdbx_description
1 polymer ?
#
loop_
_entity_poly.entity_id
_entity_poly.type
_entity_poly.pdbx_seq_one_letter_code
_entity_poly.pdbx_strand_id
1 'polypeptide(L)'
;QAVLLNEEGEEFCGGTILNENFILTAAHCMNQSKEIKVVVGEVDREKKEPSESMHTVDKIFVHSKFVADTYDNDITLLKLKEPIRFSEYIIPACLPKADFANEVLMNQKSGRVSGFGREFEGGRRSKKLKVLEVPYVNRNTCKQSTNLAITENMFCAGYDTEQKDACQGDSGGPHVTRYKDTYFVTGIVSWGEGCARKGKYGVYTKLSRFLRWV
;
A
#
# COMPACT_ATOMS: atom_id res chain seq x y z
N GLN A 1 -2.02 2.34 -8.90
CA GLN A 1 -2.24 1.07 -8.18
C GLN A 1 -1.66 -0.05 -9.04
N ALA A 2 -1.07 -1.06 -8.41
CA ALA A 2 -0.83 -2.37 -8.98
C ALA A 2 -1.54 -3.44 -8.13
N VAL A 3 -1.88 -4.57 -8.74
CA VAL A 3 -2.49 -5.74 -8.09
C VAL A 3 -1.51 -6.91 -8.18
N LEU A 4 -1.27 -7.60 -7.07
CA LEU A 4 -0.42 -8.78 -7.01
C LEU A 4 -1.29 -10.04 -7.02
N LEU A 5 -1.06 -10.87 -8.04
CA LEU A 5 -1.74 -12.16 -8.22
C LEU A 5 -0.80 -13.31 -7.89
N ASN A 6 -1.34 -14.34 -7.25
CA ASN A 6 -0.63 -15.60 -6.98
C ASN A 6 -0.63 -16.52 -8.21
N GLU A 7 -0.15 -17.75 -8.03
CA GLU A 7 -0.04 -18.76 -9.10
C GLU A 7 -1.40 -19.15 -9.69
N GLU A 8 -2.45 -19.10 -8.87
CA GLU A 8 -3.84 -19.42 -9.23
C GLU A 8 -4.55 -18.22 -9.89
N GLY A 9 -3.87 -17.08 -10.02
CA GLY A 9 -4.45 -15.85 -10.56
C GLY A 9 -5.33 -15.10 -9.55
N GLU A 10 -5.27 -15.49 -8.27
CA GLU A 10 -5.98 -14.81 -7.21
C GLU A 10 -5.17 -13.63 -6.68
N GLU A 11 -5.83 -12.49 -6.53
CA GLU A 11 -5.26 -11.35 -5.83
C GLU A 11 -4.93 -11.72 -4.38
N PHE A 12 -3.82 -11.21 -3.86
CA PHE A 12 -3.54 -11.33 -2.42
C PHE A 12 -3.03 -10.04 -1.78
N CYS A 13 -2.42 -9.15 -2.58
CA CYS A 13 -1.91 -7.86 -2.13
C CYS A 13 -2.00 -6.81 -3.24
N GLY A 14 -1.85 -5.54 -2.87
CA GLY A 14 -1.63 -4.42 -3.78
C GLY A 14 -0.16 -4.03 -3.94
N GLY A 15 0.05 -2.99 -4.75
CA GLY A 15 1.33 -2.36 -4.98
C GLY A 15 1.21 -0.93 -5.52
N THR A 16 2.32 -0.21 -5.53
CA THR A 16 2.43 1.14 -6.07
C THR A 16 3.46 1.17 -7.19
N ILE A 17 3.06 1.69 -8.36
CA ILE A 17 3.96 1.88 -9.49
C ILE A 17 4.88 3.06 -9.16
N LEU A 18 6.20 2.82 -9.11
CA LEU A 18 7.21 3.86 -8.89
C LEU A 18 7.80 4.38 -10.20
N ASN A 19 8.05 3.47 -11.12
CA ASN A 19 8.48 3.76 -12.49
C ASN A 19 8.11 2.56 -13.39
N GLU A 20 8.61 2.56 -14.62
CA GLU A 20 8.32 1.54 -15.61
C GLU A 20 8.77 0.12 -15.20
N ASN A 21 9.76 0.00 -14.31
CA ASN A 21 10.33 -1.29 -13.93
C ASN A 21 10.09 -1.69 -12.48
N PHE A 22 9.62 -0.79 -11.63
CA PHE A 22 9.56 -1.03 -10.18
C PHE A 22 8.18 -0.81 -9.58
N ILE A 23 7.75 -1.82 -8.82
CA ILE A 23 6.58 -1.78 -7.96
C ILE A 23 7.02 -1.79 -6.50
N LEU A 24 6.50 -0.86 -5.72
CA LEU A 24 6.60 -0.84 -4.27
C LEU A 24 5.45 -1.65 -3.65
N THR A 25 5.76 -2.52 -2.70
CA THR A 25 4.76 -3.30 -1.95
C THR A 25 5.27 -3.61 -0.54
N ALA A 26 4.50 -4.38 0.23
CA ALA A 26 4.86 -4.81 1.57
C ALA A 26 5.70 -6.10 1.55
N ALA A 27 6.58 -6.27 2.51
CA ALA A 27 7.42 -7.46 2.65
C ALA A 27 6.61 -8.70 3.04
N HIS A 28 5.61 -8.54 3.93
CA HIS A 28 4.77 -9.66 4.36
C HIS A 28 3.92 -10.27 3.22
N CYS A 29 3.75 -9.56 2.11
CA CYS A 29 3.12 -10.11 0.90
C CYS A 29 3.98 -11.19 0.22
N MET A 30 5.30 -11.17 0.38
CA MET A 30 6.21 -12.07 -0.34
C MET A 30 6.18 -13.51 0.15
N ASN A 31 5.70 -13.74 1.38
CA ASN A 31 5.59 -15.08 1.94
C ASN A 31 4.28 -15.80 1.57
N GLN A 32 3.40 -15.16 0.78
CA GLN A 32 2.07 -15.68 0.49
C GLN A 32 1.97 -16.44 -0.84
N SER A 33 2.96 -16.30 -1.73
CA SER A 33 2.95 -16.92 -3.06
C SER A 33 4.36 -17.28 -3.52
N LYS A 34 4.49 -18.38 -4.26
CA LYS A 34 5.74 -18.84 -4.87
C LYS A 34 6.05 -18.10 -6.18
N GLU A 35 5.03 -17.88 -7.01
CA GLU A 35 5.08 -16.96 -8.14
C GLU A 35 4.18 -15.73 -7.91
N ILE A 36 4.63 -14.57 -8.40
CA ILE A 36 3.91 -13.30 -8.31
C ILE A 36 3.78 -12.70 -9.70
N LYS A 37 2.55 -12.38 -10.09
CA LYS A 37 2.24 -11.58 -11.28
C LYS A 37 1.73 -10.21 -10.83
N VAL A 38 2.06 -9.18 -11.60
CA VAL A 38 1.64 -7.80 -11.33
C VAL A 38 0.68 -7.37 -12.42
N VAL A 39 -0.52 -6.92 -12.05
CA VAL A 39 -1.48 -6.31 -12.98
C VAL A 39 -1.56 -4.81 -12.69
N VAL A 40 -1.52 -4.00 -13.75
CA VAL A 40 -1.68 -2.54 -13.71
C VAL A 40 -2.78 -2.10 -14.67
N GLY A 41 -3.42 -0.97 -14.41
CA GLY A 41 -4.47 -0.42 -15.28
C GLY A 41 -5.86 -1.05 -15.14
N GLU A 42 -6.02 -1.99 -14.22
CA GLU A 42 -7.30 -2.61 -13.84
C GLU A 42 -8.04 -1.72 -12.81
N VAL A 43 -9.34 -1.50 -13.02
CA VAL A 43 -10.25 -0.83 -12.08
C VAL A 43 -11.55 -1.62 -11.85
N ASP A 44 -11.94 -2.53 -12.74
CA ASP A 44 -13.12 -3.40 -12.61
C ASP A 44 -12.80 -4.86 -12.99
N ARG A 45 -12.56 -5.70 -11.98
CA ARG A 45 -12.12 -7.10 -12.11
C ARG A 45 -13.13 -8.04 -12.76
N GLU A 46 -14.38 -7.59 -12.94
CA GLU A 46 -15.40 -8.36 -13.66
C GLU A 46 -15.36 -8.15 -15.17
N LYS A 47 -14.50 -7.24 -15.65
CA LYS A 47 -14.36 -6.90 -17.05
C LYS A 47 -12.91 -7.05 -17.46
N LYS A 48 -12.71 -7.33 -18.74
CA LYS A 48 -11.40 -7.22 -19.36
C LYS A 48 -11.26 -5.81 -19.91
N GLU A 49 -10.47 -4.99 -19.26
CA GLU A 49 -10.26 -3.60 -19.65
C GLU A 49 -9.07 -3.46 -20.61
N PRO A 50 -9.18 -2.67 -21.69
CA PRO A 50 -8.06 -2.45 -22.62
C PRO A 50 -6.84 -1.79 -21.97
N SER A 51 -7.03 -1.13 -20.83
CA SER A 51 -5.97 -0.52 -20.03
C SER A 51 -5.14 -1.53 -19.24
N GLU A 52 -5.61 -2.76 -19.07
CA GLU A 52 -4.93 -3.77 -18.26
C GLU A 52 -3.62 -4.23 -18.90
N SER A 53 -2.57 -4.31 -18.09
CA SER A 53 -1.30 -4.92 -18.47
C SER A 53 -0.79 -5.82 -17.36
N MET A 54 -0.38 -7.03 -17.73
CA MET A 54 0.15 -8.03 -16.81
C MET A 54 1.65 -8.17 -17.00
N HIS A 55 2.39 -8.14 -15.90
CA HIS A 55 3.84 -8.21 -15.84
C HIS A 55 4.27 -9.37 -14.94
N THR A 56 5.40 -9.98 -15.30
CA THR A 56 6.09 -10.96 -14.45
C THR A 56 7.22 -10.28 -13.69
N VAL A 57 7.55 -10.83 -12.51
CA VAL A 57 8.61 -10.31 -11.64
C VAL A 57 9.95 -10.95 -12.02
N ASP A 58 10.98 -10.12 -12.25
CA ASP A 58 12.39 -10.52 -12.47
C ASP A 58 13.12 -10.71 -11.14
N LYS A 59 12.99 -9.74 -10.23
CA LYS A 59 13.67 -9.76 -8.92
C LYS A 59 12.79 -9.19 -7.82
N ILE A 60 12.93 -9.76 -6.63
CA ILE A 60 12.27 -9.33 -5.40
C ILE A 60 13.34 -8.83 -4.43
N PHE A 61 13.24 -7.57 -4.01
CA PHE A 61 14.13 -6.94 -3.04
C PHE A 61 13.37 -6.72 -1.73
N VAL A 62 13.36 -7.74 -0.88
CA VAL A 62 12.80 -7.64 0.47
C VAL A 62 13.77 -6.88 1.36
N HIS A 63 13.27 -5.94 2.16
CA HIS A 63 14.12 -5.25 3.12
C HIS A 63 14.70 -6.25 4.14
N SER A 64 16.04 -6.30 4.26
CA SER A 64 16.75 -7.34 5.03
C SER A 64 16.48 -7.32 6.54
N LYS A 65 15.93 -6.21 7.05
CA LYS A 65 15.51 -6.06 8.45
C LYS A 65 14.00 -6.26 8.68
N PHE A 66 13.28 -6.82 7.70
CA PHE A 66 11.87 -7.14 7.89
C PHE A 66 11.69 -8.16 9.02
N VAL A 67 10.74 -7.90 9.94
CA VAL A 67 10.44 -8.78 11.08
C VAL A 67 8.98 -9.19 11.03
N ALA A 68 8.70 -10.45 10.69
CA ALA A 68 7.34 -10.95 10.49
C ALA A 68 6.43 -10.82 11.73
N ASP A 69 6.98 -10.97 12.94
CA ASP A 69 6.21 -10.90 14.19
C ASP A 69 5.70 -9.49 14.51
N THR A 70 6.40 -8.45 14.04
CA THR A 70 6.09 -7.05 14.36
C THR A 70 5.71 -6.23 13.13
N TYR A 71 5.89 -6.79 11.93
CA TYR A 71 5.80 -6.09 10.64
C TYR A 71 6.74 -4.88 10.55
N ASP A 72 7.81 -4.81 11.36
CA ASP A 72 8.79 -3.75 11.23
C ASP A 72 9.60 -3.91 9.93
N ASN A 73 9.91 -2.76 9.29
CA ASN A 73 10.54 -2.71 7.96
C ASN A 73 9.76 -3.48 6.87
N ASP A 74 8.43 -3.40 6.91
CA ASP A 74 7.54 -4.06 5.96
C ASP A 74 7.49 -3.33 4.61
N ILE A 75 8.54 -3.53 3.81
CA ILE A 75 8.73 -2.91 2.50
C ILE A 75 9.52 -3.85 1.56
N THR A 76 9.06 -3.91 0.32
CA THR A 76 9.69 -4.67 -0.77
C THR A 76 9.60 -3.90 -2.08
N LEU A 77 10.63 -4.04 -2.93
CA LEU A 77 10.58 -3.64 -4.33
C LEU A 77 10.51 -4.87 -5.23
N LEU A 78 9.58 -4.86 -6.18
CA LEU A 78 9.51 -5.83 -7.27
C LEU A 78 10.07 -5.17 -8.52
N LYS A 79 11.11 -5.76 -9.08
CA LYS A 79 11.59 -5.41 -10.43
C LYS A 79 10.86 -6.28 -11.44
N LEU A 80 10.19 -5.63 -12.38
CA LEU A 80 9.49 -6.29 -13.47
C LEU A 80 10.46 -6.77 -14.55
N LYS A 81 10.10 -7.85 -15.22
CA LYS A 81 10.88 -8.41 -16.34
C LYS A 81 10.79 -7.53 -17.59
N GLU A 82 9.60 -7.01 -17.85
CA GLU A 82 9.31 -6.11 -18.97
C GLU A 82 8.76 -4.78 -18.44
N PRO A 83 9.17 -3.63 -19.02
CA PRO A 83 8.74 -2.32 -18.56
C PRO A 83 7.23 -2.09 -18.77
N ILE A 84 6.60 -1.41 -17.83
CA ILE A 84 5.25 -0.88 -17.93
C ILE A 84 5.20 0.20 -19.01
N ARG A 85 4.22 0.11 -19.89
CA ARG A 85 3.88 1.21 -20.82
C ARG A 85 2.88 2.14 -20.15
N PHE A 86 3.31 3.36 -19.87
CA PHE A 86 2.42 4.35 -19.26
C PHE A 86 1.32 4.81 -20.21
N SER A 87 0.18 5.15 -19.63
CA SER A 87 -1.02 5.64 -20.29
C SER A 87 -1.74 6.61 -19.35
N GLU A 88 -2.90 7.15 -19.77
CA GLU A 88 -3.73 7.97 -18.88
C GLU A 88 -4.26 7.19 -17.65
N TYR A 89 -4.32 5.86 -17.74
CA TYR A 89 -4.78 4.97 -16.66
C TYR A 89 -3.63 4.34 -15.87
N ILE A 90 -2.42 4.31 -16.45
CA ILE A 90 -1.23 3.72 -15.83
C ILE A 90 -0.15 4.79 -15.73
N ILE A 91 -0.08 5.43 -14.56
CA ILE A 91 0.94 6.41 -14.23
C ILE A 91 1.61 6.07 -12.89
N PRO A 92 2.91 6.39 -12.73
CA PRO A 92 3.60 6.21 -11.46
C PRO A 92 3.17 7.26 -10.43
N ALA A 93 3.27 6.91 -9.15
CA ALA A 93 3.19 7.89 -8.07
C ALA A 93 4.57 8.54 -7.82
N CYS A 94 4.59 9.79 -7.37
CA CYS A 94 5.85 10.50 -7.15
C CYS A 94 6.53 10.06 -5.85
N LEU A 95 7.85 9.88 -5.88
CA LEU A 95 8.66 9.74 -4.67
C LEU A 95 9.04 11.13 -4.14
N PRO A 96 8.73 11.46 -2.87
CA PRO A 96 9.13 12.72 -2.28
C PRO A 96 10.59 12.71 -1.82
N LYS A 97 11.17 13.89 -1.56
CA LYS A 97 12.36 14.01 -0.71
C LYS A 97 11.98 13.77 0.76
N ALA A 98 12.91 13.26 1.57
CA ALA A 98 12.63 12.90 2.96
C ALA A 98 12.15 14.09 3.81
N ASP A 99 12.81 15.25 3.71
CA ASP A 99 12.42 16.44 4.46
C ASP A 99 11.04 16.95 4.05
N PHE A 100 10.78 17.00 2.73
CA PHE A 100 9.46 17.35 2.20
C PHE A 100 8.35 16.38 2.67
N ALA A 101 8.64 15.08 2.70
CA ALA A 101 7.70 14.09 3.20
C ALA A 101 7.36 14.31 4.68
N ASN A 102 8.37 14.52 5.52
CA ASN A 102 8.20 14.65 6.97
C ASN A 102 7.62 16.01 7.39
N GLU A 103 8.06 17.10 6.75
CA GLU A 103 7.71 18.46 7.16
C GLU A 103 6.44 18.98 6.49
N VAL A 104 6.07 18.45 5.32
CA VAL A 104 4.93 18.94 4.54
C VAL A 104 3.87 17.88 4.31
N LEU A 105 4.23 16.73 3.73
CA LEU A 105 3.22 15.73 3.32
C LEU A 105 2.56 15.05 4.52
N MET A 106 3.34 14.58 5.50
CA MET A 106 2.79 13.92 6.69
C MET A 106 2.11 14.89 7.67
N ASN A 107 2.23 16.20 7.43
CA ASN A 107 1.52 17.25 8.16
C ASN A 107 0.22 17.70 7.46
N GLN A 108 -0.12 17.11 6.31
CA GLN A 108 -1.45 17.27 5.73
C GLN A 108 -2.50 16.60 6.61
N LYS A 109 -3.78 16.98 6.43
CA LYS A 109 -4.88 16.39 7.21
C LYS A 109 -5.04 14.89 6.96
N SER A 110 -4.86 14.47 5.71
CA SER A 110 -5.18 13.14 5.24
C SER A 110 -4.29 12.68 4.09
N GLY A 111 -4.23 11.36 3.93
CA GLY A 111 -3.77 10.69 2.72
C GLY A 111 -4.91 9.92 2.07
N ARG A 112 -4.62 9.26 0.95
CA ARG A 112 -5.53 8.35 0.27
C ARG A 112 -4.91 6.97 0.20
N VAL A 113 -5.72 5.97 0.50
CA VAL A 113 -5.41 4.55 0.32
C VAL A 113 -6.30 3.97 -0.78
N SER A 114 -5.79 3.01 -1.53
CA SER A 114 -6.56 2.32 -2.57
C SER A 114 -6.21 0.85 -2.71
N GLY A 115 -7.20 0.06 -3.11
CA GLY A 115 -7.05 -1.37 -3.34
C GLY A 115 -8.36 -2.08 -3.64
N PHE A 116 -8.29 -3.39 -3.83
CA PHE A 116 -9.43 -4.29 -4.07
C PHE A 116 -9.65 -5.25 -2.89
N GLY A 117 -9.11 -4.90 -1.71
CA GLY A 117 -9.29 -5.65 -0.48
C GLY A 117 -10.74 -5.80 -0.04
N ARG A 118 -10.93 -6.43 1.11
CA ARG A 118 -12.27 -6.73 1.64
C ARG A 118 -13.03 -5.44 1.95
N GLU A 119 -14.32 -5.42 1.60
CA GLU A 119 -15.16 -4.23 1.84
C GLU A 119 -15.55 -4.04 3.31
N PHE A 120 -15.42 -5.09 4.11
CA PHE A 120 -15.61 -5.12 5.56
C PHE A 120 -14.85 -6.32 6.14
N GLU A 121 -14.60 -6.32 7.45
CA GLU A 121 -13.86 -7.38 8.13
C GLU A 121 -14.53 -8.76 7.93
N GLY A 122 -13.77 -9.74 7.43
CA GLY A 122 -14.30 -11.08 7.10
C GLY A 122 -15.18 -11.12 5.84
N GLY A 123 -15.44 -9.98 5.21
CA GLY A 123 -16.28 -9.85 4.03
C GLY A 123 -15.61 -10.24 2.71
N ARG A 124 -16.33 -10.12 1.60
CA ARG A 124 -15.78 -10.36 0.26
C ARG A 124 -14.80 -9.25 -0.15
N ARG A 125 -13.85 -9.59 -1.02
CA ARG A 125 -13.01 -8.62 -1.73
C ARG A 125 -13.84 -7.75 -2.68
N SER A 126 -13.39 -6.52 -2.90
CA SER A 126 -14.06 -5.65 -3.85
C SER A 126 -13.75 -6.08 -5.28
N LYS A 127 -14.77 -6.03 -6.13
CA LYS A 127 -14.64 -6.25 -7.57
C LYS A 127 -14.08 -5.03 -8.30
N LYS A 128 -14.18 -3.85 -7.67
CA LYS A 128 -13.75 -2.58 -8.23
C LYS A 128 -12.71 -1.94 -7.36
N LEU A 129 -11.79 -1.19 -7.96
CA LEU A 129 -10.78 -0.46 -7.23
C LEU A 129 -11.49 0.57 -6.33
N LYS A 130 -11.27 0.47 -5.02
CA LYS A 130 -11.78 1.46 -4.06
C LYS A 130 -10.67 2.41 -3.69
N VAL A 131 -11.06 3.64 -3.39
CA VAL A 131 -10.18 4.68 -2.87
C VAL A 131 -10.85 5.28 -1.64
N LEU A 132 -10.08 5.41 -0.57
CA LEU A 132 -10.54 5.97 0.69
C LEU A 132 -9.57 7.08 1.11
N GLU A 133 -10.12 8.20 1.57
CA GLU A 133 -9.34 9.22 2.27
C GLU A 133 -9.25 8.84 3.75
N VAL A 134 -8.04 8.85 4.30
CA VAL A 134 -7.75 8.48 5.70
C VAL A 134 -6.98 9.62 6.37
N PRO A 135 -7.45 10.15 7.51
CA PRO A 135 -6.73 11.19 8.22
C PRO A 135 -5.47 10.62 8.88
N TYR A 136 -4.41 11.42 8.94
CA TYR A 136 -3.22 11.06 9.71
C TYR A 136 -3.54 11.06 11.20
N VAL A 137 -3.05 10.05 11.92
CA VAL A 137 -3.27 9.90 13.36
C VAL A 137 -1.99 10.23 14.11
N ASN A 138 -2.12 10.99 15.20
CA ASN A 138 -0.98 11.32 16.06
C ASN A 138 -0.32 10.04 16.59
N ARG A 139 1.02 10.01 16.61
CA ARG A 139 1.80 8.84 17.01
C ARG A 139 1.47 8.34 18.43
N ASN A 140 1.17 9.23 19.37
CA ASN A 140 0.83 8.83 20.74
C ASN A 140 -0.55 8.18 20.80
N THR A 141 -1.54 8.75 20.10
CA THR A 141 -2.87 8.15 19.95
C THR A 141 -2.79 6.77 19.29
N CYS A 142 -2.01 6.66 18.22
CA CYS A 142 -1.73 5.41 17.52
C CYS A 142 -1.15 4.35 18.48
N LYS A 143 -0.09 4.69 19.24
CA LYS A 143 0.51 3.78 20.23
C LYS A 143 -0.45 3.37 21.35
N GLN A 144 -1.34 4.26 21.81
CA GLN A 144 -2.32 3.95 22.85
C GLN A 144 -3.46 3.06 22.35
N SER A 145 -3.71 3.05 21.05
CA SER A 145 -4.78 2.26 20.44
C SER A 145 -4.50 0.76 20.39
N THR A 146 -3.23 0.34 20.49
CA THR A 146 -2.80 -1.05 20.27
C THR A 146 -1.82 -1.54 21.33
N ASN A 147 -1.81 -2.85 21.57
CA ASN A 147 -0.77 -3.51 22.38
C ASN A 147 0.48 -3.88 21.56
N LEU A 148 0.41 -3.78 20.23
CA LEU A 148 1.53 -4.05 19.34
C LEU A 148 2.43 -2.82 19.24
N ALA A 149 3.74 -3.04 19.10
CA ALA A 149 4.70 -1.95 19.04
C ALA A 149 4.59 -1.17 17.72
N ILE A 150 4.21 0.12 17.81
CA ILE A 150 4.30 1.04 16.67
C ILE A 150 5.73 1.59 16.58
N THR A 151 6.54 1.05 15.68
CA THR A 151 7.95 1.45 15.50
C THR A 151 8.06 2.83 14.81
N GLU A 152 9.27 3.40 14.74
CA GLU A 152 9.51 4.66 14.01
C GLU A 152 9.41 4.50 12.48
N ASN A 153 9.35 3.25 11.99
CA ASN A 153 9.16 2.91 10.59
C ASN A 153 7.68 2.81 10.22
N MET A 154 6.78 3.10 11.14
CA MET A 154 5.33 3.01 10.96
C MET A 154 4.62 4.31 11.31
N PHE A 155 3.44 4.51 10.74
CA PHE A 155 2.48 5.52 11.17
C PHE A 155 1.04 4.97 11.07
N CYS A 156 0.12 5.57 11.82
CA CYS A 156 -1.30 5.26 11.72
C CYS A 156 -2.04 6.29 10.85
N ALA A 157 -3.05 5.80 10.13
CA ALA A 157 -4.06 6.64 9.49
C ALA A 157 -5.42 5.95 9.53
N GLY A 158 -6.49 6.73 9.60
CA GLY A 158 -7.86 6.20 9.67
C GLY A 158 -8.68 6.86 10.77
N TYR A 159 -9.83 6.27 11.06
CA TYR A 159 -10.85 6.89 11.91
C TYR A 159 -10.99 6.14 13.23
N ASP A 160 -11.23 6.88 14.32
CA ASP A 160 -11.45 6.28 15.64
C ASP A 160 -12.80 5.55 15.74
N THR A 161 -13.84 6.09 15.10
CA THR A 161 -15.22 5.57 15.21
C THR A 161 -15.93 5.35 13.89
N GLU A 162 -15.46 5.93 12.78
CA GLU A 162 -16.08 5.71 11.48
C GLU A 162 -15.72 4.32 10.94
N GLN A 163 -16.68 3.64 10.31
CA GLN A 163 -16.48 2.33 9.69
C GLN A 163 -15.79 2.45 8.32
N LYS A 164 -14.60 3.06 8.30
CA LYS A 164 -13.79 3.29 7.10
C LYS A 164 -12.34 2.98 7.41
N ASP A 165 -11.77 2.01 6.70
CA ASP A 165 -10.38 1.59 6.84
C ASP A 165 -9.93 0.85 5.58
N ALA A 166 -8.62 0.65 5.43
CA ALA A 166 -8.10 -0.41 4.57
C ALA A 166 -8.37 -1.78 5.20
N CYS A 167 -8.33 -2.85 4.41
CA CYS A 167 -8.64 -4.18 4.92
C CYS A 167 -7.81 -5.28 4.23
N GLN A 168 -8.04 -6.56 4.58
CA GLN A 168 -7.25 -7.66 4.03
C GLN A 168 -7.33 -7.68 2.50
N GLY A 169 -6.17 -7.78 1.84
CA GLY A 169 -6.00 -7.65 0.39
C GLY A 169 -5.52 -6.26 -0.05
N ASP A 170 -5.74 -5.21 0.74
CA ASP A 170 -5.20 -3.88 0.44
C ASP A 170 -3.70 -3.76 0.80
N SER A 171 -3.19 -4.67 1.64
CA SER A 171 -1.78 -4.77 2.03
C SER A 171 -0.82 -4.64 0.85
N GLY A 172 0.27 -3.90 1.03
CA GLY A 172 1.20 -3.54 -0.05
C GLY A 172 0.71 -2.42 -0.95
N GLY A 173 -0.58 -2.08 -0.90
CA GLY A 173 -1.18 -0.98 -1.65
C GLY A 173 -0.63 0.41 -1.25
N PRO A 174 -0.86 1.41 -2.11
CA PRO A 174 -0.41 2.77 -1.89
C PRO A 174 -1.13 3.43 -0.72
N HIS A 175 -0.37 4.15 0.09
CA HIS A 175 -0.84 5.34 0.78
C HIS A 175 -0.16 6.56 0.15
N VAL A 176 -0.95 7.45 -0.44
CA VAL A 176 -0.46 8.66 -1.12
C VAL A 176 -0.99 9.93 -0.46
N THR A 177 -0.21 11.00 -0.51
CA THR A 177 -0.66 12.33 -0.08
C THR A 177 -0.63 13.28 -1.25
N ARG A 178 -1.74 14.01 -1.43
CA ARG A 178 -1.83 15.06 -2.43
C ARG A 178 -1.17 16.32 -1.90
N TYR A 179 -0.29 16.92 -2.70
CA TYR A 179 0.21 18.27 -2.49
C TYR A 179 0.07 19.05 -3.79
N LYS A 180 -0.72 20.14 -3.75
CA LYS A 180 -1.24 20.81 -4.95
C LYS A 180 -1.97 19.78 -5.83
N ASP A 181 -1.51 19.53 -7.05
CA ASP A 181 -2.12 18.60 -8.01
C ASP A 181 -1.32 17.32 -8.22
N THR A 182 -0.38 17.01 -7.32
CA THR A 182 0.51 15.85 -7.44
C THR A 182 0.34 14.92 -6.24
N TYR A 183 0.29 13.62 -6.51
CA TYR A 183 0.22 12.57 -5.48
C TYR A 183 1.62 11.99 -5.25
N PHE A 184 2.04 12.05 -4.00
CA PHE A 184 3.32 11.50 -3.55
C PHE A 184 3.07 10.26 -2.69
N VAL A 185 3.87 9.22 -2.87
CA VAL A 185 3.83 8.05 -1.98
C VAL A 185 4.33 8.48 -0.61
N THR A 186 3.53 8.21 0.42
CA THR A 186 3.85 8.51 1.83
C THR A 186 3.86 7.27 2.70
N GLY A 187 3.15 6.22 2.28
CA GLY A 187 3.25 4.92 2.94
C GLY A 187 2.79 3.74 2.10
N ILE A 188 2.82 2.59 2.73
CA ILE A 188 2.42 1.29 2.19
C ILE A 188 1.45 0.68 3.21
N VAL A 189 0.30 0.19 2.76
CA VAL A 189 -0.64 -0.52 3.63
C VAL A 189 0.08 -1.73 4.23
N SER A 190 0.16 -1.82 5.56
CA SER A 190 0.94 -2.86 6.24
C SER A 190 0.03 -3.79 7.03
N TRP A 191 -0.58 -3.32 8.12
CA TRP A 191 -1.43 -4.16 8.98
C TRP A 191 -2.49 -3.35 9.74
N GLY A 192 -3.39 -4.06 10.43
CA GLY A 192 -4.39 -3.49 11.33
C GLY A 192 -4.96 -4.57 12.25
N GLU A 193 -5.51 -4.16 13.40
CA GLU A 193 -6.23 -5.06 14.31
C GLU A 193 -7.70 -5.18 13.87
N GLY A 194 -7.96 -6.09 12.93
CA GLY A 194 -9.24 -6.13 12.22
C GLY A 194 -9.32 -5.04 11.15
N CYS A 195 -10.54 -4.68 10.73
CA CYS A 195 -10.76 -3.59 9.78
C CYS A 195 -11.85 -2.65 10.30
N ALA A 196 -11.55 -1.35 10.37
CA ALA A 196 -12.50 -0.31 10.78
C ALA A 196 -13.15 -0.55 12.17
N ARG A 197 -12.39 -1.17 13.09
CA ARG A 197 -12.82 -1.37 14.47
C ARG A 197 -12.70 -0.08 15.26
N LYS A 198 -13.66 0.16 16.17
CA LYS A 198 -13.65 1.32 17.05
C LYS A 198 -12.38 1.34 17.90
N GLY A 199 -11.73 2.50 17.97
CA GLY A 199 -10.48 2.67 18.73
C GLY A 199 -9.26 2.04 18.07
N LYS A 200 -9.34 1.62 16.80
CA LYS A 200 -8.23 1.04 16.05
C LYS A 200 -8.02 1.82 14.75
N TYR A 201 -6.79 1.77 14.24
CA TYR A 201 -6.40 2.45 13.01
C TYR A 201 -5.64 1.50 12.09
N GLY A 202 -5.63 1.80 10.80
CA GLY A 202 -4.72 1.18 9.86
C GLY A 202 -3.28 1.61 10.12
N VAL A 203 -2.35 0.67 10.06
CA VAL A 203 -0.92 0.87 10.23
C VAL A 203 -0.22 0.74 8.88
N TYR A 204 0.63 1.72 8.60
CA TYR A 204 1.30 1.88 7.31
C TYR A 204 2.81 1.98 7.50
N THR A 205 3.57 1.38 6.58
CA THR A 205 5.02 1.59 6.52
C THR A 205 5.30 3.05 6.15
N LYS A 206 6.12 3.74 6.94
CA LYS A 206 6.48 5.15 6.77
C LYS A 206 7.55 5.31 5.70
N LEU A 207 7.16 5.64 4.47
CA LEU A 207 8.09 5.66 3.33
C LEU A 207 9.27 6.63 3.53
N SER A 208 9.08 7.74 4.24
CA SER A 208 10.16 8.71 4.50
C SER A 208 11.37 8.12 5.23
N ARG A 209 11.22 6.97 5.90
CA ARG A 209 12.32 6.21 6.54
C ARG A 209 13.10 5.34 5.56
N PHE A 210 12.55 5.09 4.37
CA PHE A 210 13.08 4.14 3.39
C PHE A 210 13.46 4.78 2.05
N LEU A 211 13.29 6.10 1.88
CA LEU A 211 13.58 6.80 0.60
C LEU A 211 15.03 6.68 0.10
N ARG A 212 15.99 6.34 0.96
CA ARG A 212 17.38 6.04 0.55
C ARG A 212 17.56 4.59 0.11
N TRP A 213 16.73 3.70 0.66
CA TRP A 213 16.73 2.28 0.33
C TRP A 213 15.97 2.02 -0.97
N VAL A 214 14.86 2.74 -1.18
CA VAL A 214 14.13 2.84 -2.46
C VAL A 214 14.98 3.59 -3.47
#